data_AF-A0A380NY96-F1
#
_entry.id   AF-A0A380NY96-F1
#
_cell.length_a   1.000
_cell.length_b   1.000
_cell.length_c   1.000
_cell.angle_alpha   90.00
_cell.angle_beta   90.00
_cell.angle_gamma   90.00
#
_symmetry.space_group_name_H-M   'P 1'
#
loop_
_entity.id
_entity.type
_entity.pdbx_description
1 polymer ?
#
loop_
_entity_poly.entity_id
_entity_poly.type
_entity_poly.pdbx_seq_one_letter_code
_entity_poly.pdbx_strand_id
1 'polypeptide(L)' 'MAKPVILDMDPGIDDAAAIAVAVNRPDLDVKLITAVAGNVSVEKTTNNSLKLLEFLTELIFRLRKVPKHL' A
#
# COMPACT_ATOMS: atom_id res chain seq x y z
N MET A 1 -8.50 -2.92 20.42
CA MET A 1 -8.02 -1.64 19.84
C MET A 1 -7.22 -1.99 18.60
N ALA A 2 -7.40 -1.29 17.48
CA ALA A 2 -6.64 -1.59 16.26
C ALA A 2 -5.15 -1.26 16.48
N LYS A 3 -4.26 -2.12 15.98
CA LYS A 3 -2.82 -1.96 16.15
C LYS A 3 -2.30 -0.92 15.14
N PRO A 4 -1.67 0.17 15.59
CA PRO A 4 -1.07 1.13 14.68
C PRO A 4 0.13 0.49 13.98
N VAL A 5 0.20 0.64 12.66
CA VAL A 5 1.30 0.10 11.84
C VAL A 5 1.80 1.13 10.83
N ILE A 6 3.10 1.08 10.58
CA ILE A 6 3.78 1.74 9.45
C ILE A 6 4.26 0.62 8.55
N LEU A 7 4.03 0.76 7.24
CA LEU A 7 4.46 -0.22 6.26
C LEU A 7 5.58 0.37 5.40
N ASP A 8 6.76 -0.24 5.44
CA ASP A 8 7.93 0.16 4.65
C ASP A 8 8.31 -1.01 3.72
N MET A 9 8.31 -0.78 2.40
CA MET A 9 8.40 -1.86 1.42
C MET A 9 9.09 -1.47 0.11
N ASP A 10 9.70 -2.45 -0.56
CA ASP A 10 10.29 -2.31 -1.90
C ASP A 10 9.22 -2.58 -2.96
N PRO A 11 8.75 -1.58 -3.71
CA PRO A 11 7.49 -1.65 -4.42
C PRO A 11 7.42 -2.73 -5.52
N GLY A 12 6.73 -3.83 -5.21
CA GLY A 12 6.34 -4.93 -6.10
C GLY A 12 4.82 -5.21 -6.13
N ILE A 13 4.44 -6.25 -6.90
CA ILE A 13 3.04 -6.71 -7.00
C ILE A 13 2.55 -7.32 -5.68
N ASP A 14 3.45 -8.02 -4.99
CA ASP A 14 3.24 -8.62 -3.68
C ASP A 14 2.99 -7.57 -2.60
N ASP A 15 3.69 -6.45 -2.62
CA ASP A 15 3.45 -5.32 -1.70
C ASP A 15 2.09 -4.67 -1.92
N ALA A 16 1.68 -4.54 -3.18
CA ALA A 16 0.35 -4.03 -3.53
C ALA A 16 -0.76 -4.89 -2.88
N ALA A 17 -0.59 -6.21 -2.90
CA ALA A 17 -1.50 -7.16 -2.26
C ALA A 17 -1.44 -7.05 -0.72
N ALA A 18 -0.24 -6.96 -0.14
CA ALA A 18 -0.05 -6.82 1.30
C ALA A 18 -0.71 -5.53 1.82
N ILE A 19 -0.56 -4.42 1.11
CA ILE A 19 -1.21 -3.15 1.44
C ILE A 19 -2.72 -3.31 1.38
N ALA A 20 -3.26 -3.88 0.31
CA ALA A 20 -4.71 -4.10 0.16
C ALA A 20 -5.29 -4.91 1.32
N VAL A 21 -4.60 -5.95 1.78
CA VAL A 21 -5.00 -6.72 2.97
C VAL A 21 -4.91 -5.87 4.23
N ALA A 22 -3.78 -5.17 4.44
CA ALA A 22 -3.54 -4.40 5.65
C ALA A 22 -4.56 -3.28 5.86
N VAL A 23 -4.94 -2.57 4.80
CA VAL A 23 -5.92 -1.46 4.87
C VAL A 23 -7.36 -1.93 5.06
N ASN A 24 -7.68 -3.19 4.74
CA ASN A 24 -9.00 -3.79 4.93
C ASN A 24 -9.15 -4.55 6.24
N ARG A 25 -8.07 -4.73 7.01
CA ARG A 25 -8.09 -5.43 8.29
C ARG A 25 -8.55 -4.48 9.41
N PRO A 26 -9.66 -4.78 10.11
CA PRO A 26 -10.20 -3.90 11.16
C PRO A 26 -9.33 -3.86 12.43
N ASP A 27 -8.42 -4.83 12.60
CA ASP A 27 -7.48 -4.88 13.70
C ASP A 27 -6.14 -4.19 13.40
N LEU A 28 -5.97 -3.62 12.20
CA LEU A 28 -4.83 -2.81 11.81
C LEU A 28 -5.25 -1.36 11.55
N ASP A 29 -4.41 -0.44 12.00
CA ASP A 29 -4.57 1.00 11.80
C ASP A 29 -3.32 1.52 11.05
N VAL A 30 -3.38 1.43 9.72
CA VAL A 30 -2.28 1.82 8.84
C VAL A 30 -2.12 3.34 8.88
N LYS A 31 -1.03 3.82 9.49
CA LYS A 31 -0.76 5.25 9.68
C LYS A 31 0.05 5.86 8.55
N LEU A 32 0.96 5.08 7.98
CA LEU A 32 1.90 5.55 6.96
C LEU A 32 2.34 4.36 6.10
N ILE A 33 2.54 4.65 4.81
CA ILE A 33 3.17 3.73 3.86
C ILE A 33 4.37 4.47 3.26
N THR A 34 5.54 3.85 3.33
CA THR A 34 6.79 4.31 2.71
C THR A 34 7.29 3.28 1.71
N ALA A 35 7.94 3.76 0.67
CA ALA A 35 8.54 2.92 -0.36
C ALA A 35 10.05 3.17 -0.39
N VAL A 36 10.84 2.09 -0.37
CA VAL A 36 12.28 2.11 -0.54
C VAL A 36 12.64 1.49 -1.88
N ALA A 37 13.66 2.00 -2.56
CA ALA A 37 14.18 1.35 -3.76
C ALA A 37 14.93 0.07 -3.35
N GLY A 38 14.49 -1.11 -3.79
CA GLY A 38 15.25 -2.35 -3.57
C GLY A 38 16.06 -2.81 -4.77
N ASN A 39 16.04 -4.11 -5.08
CA ASN A 39 17.14 -4.83 -5.76
C ASN A 39 17.19 -4.75 -7.29
N VAL A 40 16.30 -4.00 -7.94
CA VAL A 40 16.26 -3.88 -9.41
C VAL A 40 16.89 -2.57 -9.89
N SER A 41 17.20 -2.49 -11.19
CA SER A 41 17.79 -1.28 -11.76
C SER A 41 16.90 -0.06 -11.52
N VAL A 42 17.52 1.10 -11.32
CA VAL A 42 16.86 2.37 -10.98
C VAL A 42 15.68 2.68 -11.90
N GLU A 43 15.80 2.43 -13.21
CA GLU A 43 14.71 2.64 -14.19
C GLU A 43 13.52 1.70 -13.97
N LYS A 44 13.75 0.43 -13.62
CA LYS A 44 12.67 -0.51 -13.28
C LYS A 44 12.04 -0.15 -11.95
N THR A 45 12.84 0.20 -10.95
CA THR A 45 12.36 0.66 -9.64
C THR A 45 11.49 1.90 -9.79
N THR A 46 11.90 2.86 -10.61
CA THR A 46 11.15 4.11 -10.84
C THR A 46 9.80 3.83 -11.48
N ASN A 47 9.76 3.00 -12.54
CA ASN A 47 8.51 2.65 -13.21
C ASN A 47 7.56 1.81 -12.33
N ASN A 48 8.10 0.87 -11.56
CA ASN A 48 7.31 0.07 -10.61
C ASN A 48 6.74 0.95 -9.49
N SER A 49 7.56 1.85 -8.94
CA SER A 49 7.15 2.80 -7.91
C SER A 49 6.02 3.70 -8.39
N LEU A 50 6.11 4.24 -9.62
CA LEU A 50 5.06 5.10 -10.19
C LEU A 50 3.75 4.36 -10.39
N LYS A 51 3.79 3.14 -10.97
CA LYS A 51 2.61 2.30 -11.15
C LYS A 51 1.99 1.88 -9.82
N LEU A 52 2.81 1.56 -8.83
CA LEU A 52 2.34 1.23 -7.50
C LEU A 52 1.71 2.45 -6.83
N LEU A 53 2.32 3.64 -6.92
CA LEU A 53 1.78 4.87 -6.35
C LEU A 53 0.40 5.20 -6.94
N GLU A 54 0.24 5.05 -8.26
CA GLU A 54 -1.03 5.24 -8.97
C GLU A 54 -2.08 4.22 -8.50
N PHE A 55 -1.71 2.93 -8.45
CA PHE A 55 -2.58 1.87 -7.95
C PHE A 55 -3.01 2.09 -6.49
N LEU A 56 -2.08 2.45 -5.61
CA LEU A 56 -2.33 2.67 -4.19
C LEU A 56 -3.22 3.87 -3.95
N THR A 57 -3.00 4.96 -4.70
CA THR A 57 -3.84 6.15 -4.61
C THR A 57 -5.29 5.84 -4.99
N GLU A 58 -5.48 5.13 -6.12
CA GLU A 58 -6.80 4.70 -6.58
C GLU A 58 -7.47 3.73 -5.59
N LEU A 59 -6.72 2.76 -5.06
CA LEU A 59 -7.21 1.79 -4.08
C LEU A 59 -7.65 2.46 -2.78
N ILE A 60 -6.81 3.31 -2.19
CA ILE A 60 -7.14 4.04 -0.96
C ILE A 60 -8.37 4.93 -1.19
N PHE A 61 -8.45 5.61 -2.34
CA PHE A 61 -9.60 6.44 -2.68
C PHE A 61 -10.90 5.63 -2.78
N ARG A 62 -10.86 4.46 -3.44
CA ARG A 62 -12.00 3.53 -3.51
C ARG A 62 -12.40 3.03 -2.13
N LEU A 63 -11.45 2.58 -1.31
CA LEU A 63 -11.72 2.07 0.03
C LEU A 63 -12.30 3.13 0.98
N ARG A 64 -11.94 4.40 0.82
CA ARG A 64 -12.56 5.51 1.57
C ARG A 64 -14.02 5.77 1.16
N LYS A 65 -14.41 5.37 -0.06
CA LYS A 65 -15.78 5.52 -0.56
C LYS A 65 -16.69 4.32 -0.26
N VAL A 66 -16.13 3.17 0.12
CA VAL A 66 -16.92 1.99 0.50
C VAL A 66 -17.45 2.16 1.92
N PRO A 67 -18.77 2.01 2.17
CA PRO A 67 -19.31 2.03 3.52
C PRO A 67 -18.69 0.93 4.36
N LYS A 68 -18.06 1.29 5.50
CA LYS A 68 -17.36 0.35 6.40
C LYS A 68 -18.30 -0.55 7.23
N HIS A 69 -19.55 -0.70 6.81
CA HIS A 69 -20.64 -1.26 7.62
C HIS A 69 -21.46 -2.33 6.88
N LEU A 70 -20.87 -3.01 5.90
CA LEU A 70 -21.39 -4.26 5.35
C LEU A 70 -20.64 -5.44 5.98
#